data_AF-A0A348WDV7-F1
#
_entry.id   AF-A0A348WDV7-F1
#
_cell.length_a   1.000
_cell.length_b   1.000
_cell.length_c   1.000
_cell.angle_alpha   90.00
_cell.angle_beta   90.00
_cell.angle_gamma   90.00
#
_symmetry.space_group_name_H-M   'P 1'
#
loop_
_entity.id
_entity.type
_entity.pdbx_description
1 polymer ?
#
loop_
_entity_poly.entity_id
_entity_poly.type
_entity_poly.pdbx_seq_one_letter_code
_entity_poly.pdbx_strand_id
1 'polypeptide(L)'
;EAYPEVPAMLAALKEAGLNTAILSNGSPDMLNGAVKSAGIGDLLDDVLSVESVGIFKPAHVVYDLVGQRFDCADDEVLFVSSNGWDAGSAAGYGFTTVWVNRAAEPVDRLPARPGTILSDLTRIPELAAR
;
A
#
# COMPACT_ATOMS: atom_id res chain seq x y z
N GLU A 1 -12.10 -9.15 8.48
CA GLU A 1 -12.87 -8.78 7.28
C GLU A 1 -12.29 -7.49 6.71
N ALA A 2 -12.41 -7.27 5.40
CA ALA A 2 -11.98 -6.00 4.79
C ALA A 2 -12.94 -4.86 5.18
N TYR A 3 -12.46 -3.62 5.11
CA TYR A 3 -13.34 -2.47 5.20
C TYR A 3 -14.31 -2.44 4.00
N PRO A 4 -15.56 -1.95 4.16
CA PRO A 4 -16.61 -2.07 3.15
C PRO A 4 -16.24 -1.51 1.77
N GLU A 5 -15.44 -0.45 1.74
CA GLU A 5 -15.03 0.22 0.50
C GLU A 5 -13.88 -0.48 -0.25
N VAL A 6 -13.17 -1.44 0.39
CA VAL A 6 -11.97 -2.06 -0.19
C VAL A 6 -12.25 -2.78 -1.51
N PRO A 7 -13.29 -3.65 -1.63
CA PRO A 7 -13.50 -4.37 -2.88
C PRO A 7 -13.84 -3.45 -4.05
N ALA A 8 -14.69 -2.44 -3.82
CA ALA A 8 -15.07 -1.46 -4.85
C ALA A 8 -13.88 -0.58 -5.26
N MET A 9 -13.06 -0.17 -4.29
CA MET A 9 -11.84 0.59 -4.56
C MET A 9 -10.85 -0.19 -5.41
N LEU A 10 -10.54 -1.44 -5.05
CA LEU A 10 -9.61 -2.28 -5.83
C LEU A 10 -10.15 -2.60 -7.23
N ALA A 11 -11.46 -2.87 -7.36
CA ALA A 11 -12.09 -3.08 -8.65
C ALA A 11 -11.94 -1.86 -9.57
N ALA A 12 -12.18 -0.65 -9.06
CA ALA A 12 -12.01 0.58 -9.83
C ALA A 12 -10.56 0.80 -10.29
N LEU A 13 -9.57 0.44 -9.47
CA LEU A 13 -8.16 0.52 -9.86
C LEU A 13 -7.84 -0.46 -11.00
N LYS A 14 -8.32 -1.70 -10.92
CA LYS A 14 -8.12 -2.69 -12.00
C LYS A 14 -8.84 -2.32 -13.29
N GLU A 15 -10.07 -1.79 -13.20
CA GLU A 15 -10.82 -1.29 -14.36
C GLU A 15 -10.10 -0.11 -15.04
N ALA A 16 -9.38 0.70 -14.27
CA ALA A 16 -8.51 1.75 -14.79
C ALA A 16 -7.17 1.23 -15.38
N GLY A 17 -6.93 -0.08 -15.35
CA GLY A 17 -5.71 -0.70 -15.90
C GLY A 17 -4.48 -0.59 -14.99
N LEU A 18 -4.66 -0.27 -13.71
CA LEU A 18 -3.57 -0.16 -12.74
C LEU A 18 -3.23 -1.51 -12.11
N ASN A 19 -1.95 -1.74 -11.85
CA ASN A 19 -1.50 -2.87 -11.04
C ASN A 19 -1.83 -2.61 -9.56
N THR A 20 -2.24 -3.67 -8.86
CA THR A 20 -2.65 -3.61 -7.45
C THR A 20 -1.90 -4.67 -6.65
N ALA A 21 -1.32 -4.30 -5.50
CA ALA A 21 -0.56 -5.23 -4.69
C ALA A 21 -0.63 -4.94 -3.20
N ILE A 22 -0.32 -5.95 -2.39
CA ILE A 22 -0.03 -5.81 -0.97
C ILE A 22 1.48 -5.85 -0.78
N LEU A 23 2.03 -4.97 0.07
CA LEU A 23 3.38 -5.08 0.62
C LEU A 23 3.30 -5.12 2.15
N SER A 24 3.64 -6.24 2.77
CA SER A 24 3.40 -6.46 4.20
C SER A 24 4.53 -7.19 4.92
N ASN A 25 4.70 -6.86 6.20
CA ASN A 25 5.63 -7.54 7.11
C ASN A 25 5.17 -8.96 7.49
N GLY A 26 3.95 -9.37 7.13
CA GLY A 26 3.43 -10.73 7.40
C GLY A 26 4.07 -11.79 6.49
N SER A 27 4.14 -13.03 6.97
CA SER A 27 4.61 -14.17 6.16
C SER A 27 3.66 -14.46 4.99
N PRO A 28 4.12 -15.11 3.91
CA PRO A 28 3.26 -15.44 2.76
C PRO A 28 1.96 -16.16 3.15
N ASP A 29 2.03 -17.14 4.05
CA ASP A 29 0.85 -17.87 4.53
C ASP A 29 -0.16 -16.97 5.27
N MET A 30 0.35 -16.04 6.09
CA MET A 30 -0.50 -15.07 6.79
C MET A 30 -1.20 -14.14 5.81
N LEU A 31 -0.48 -13.65 4.81
CA LEU A 31 -1.04 -12.75 3.81
C LEU A 31 -2.06 -13.46 2.92
N ASN A 32 -1.75 -14.68 2.46
CA ASN A 32 -2.69 -15.51 1.70
C ASN A 32 -3.98 -15.79 2.48
N GLY A 33 -3.85 -16.09 3.79
CA GLY A 33 -5.01 -16.25 4.67
C GLY A 33 -5.85 -14.98 4.79
N ALA A 34 -5.21 -13.83 4.97
CA ALA A 34 -5.89 -12.54 5.07
C ALA A 34 -6.61 -12.15 3.77
N VAL A 35 -5.94 -12.31 2.61
CA VAL A 35 -6.50 -12.03 1.28
C VAL A 35 -7.71 -12.92 1.00
N LYS A 36 -7.60 -14.23 1.27
CA LYS A 36 -8.70 -15.17 1.11
C LYS A 36 -9.87 -14.85 2.02
N SER A 37 -9.60 -14.54 3.29
CA SER A 37 -10.65 -14.15 4.24
C SER A 37 -11.33 -12.83 3.86
N ALA A 38 -10.63 -11.93 3.17
CA ALA A 38 -11.15 -10.66 2.70
C ALA A 38 -11.89 -10.78 1.35
N GLY A 39 -11.70 -11.87 0.60
CA GLY A 39 -12.33 -12.07 -0.71
C GLY A 39 -11.81 -11.13 -1.80
N ILE A 40 -10.56 -10.67 -1.69
CA ILE A 40 -9.96 -9.67 -2.61
C ILE A 40 -8.85 -10.25 -3.49
N GLY A 41 -8.64 -11.57 -3.49
CA GLY A 41 -7.54 -12.21 -4.21
C GLY A 41 -7.55 -11.91 -5.71
N ASP A 42 -8.72 -12.00 -6.36
CA ASP A 42 -8.87 -11.71 -7.79
C ASP A 42 -8.67 -10.21 -8.13
N LEU A 43 -8.67 -9.37 -7.10
CA LEU A 43 -8.49 -7.93 -7.21
C LEU A 43 -7.04 -7.49 -6.94
N LEU A 44 -6.09 -8.42 -6.79
CA LEU A 44 -4.68 -8.14 -6.56
C LEU A 44 -3.83 -8.86 -7.61
N ASP A 45 -2.81 -8.17 -8.11
CA ASP A 45 -1.83 -8.71 -9.07
C ASP A 45 -0.62 -9.33 -8.37
N ASP A 46 -0.36 -8.92 -7.12
CA ASP A 46 0.58 -9.62 -6.23
C ASP A 46 0.38 -9.35 -4.73
N VAL A 47 0.99 -10.20 -3.91
CA VAL A 47 1.06 -10.12 -2.46
C VAL A 47 2.51 -10.31 -2.01
N LEU A 48 3.20 -9.20 -1.81
CA LEU A 48 4.62 -9.12 -1.46
C LEU A 48 4.82 -9.20 0.06
N SER A 49 5.54 -10.24 0.48
CA SER A 49 6.00 -10.39 1.86
C SER A 49 7.45 -9.93 1.99
N VAL A 50 7.77 -9.25 3.08
CA VAL A 50 9.17 -8.91 3.42
C VAL A 50 10.02 -10.13 3.79
N GLU A 51 9.41 -11.30 4.00
CA GLU A 51 10.13 -12.53 4.33
C GLU A 51 11.19 -12.86 3.27
N SER A 52 10.94 -12.51 2.00
CA SER A 52 11.89 -12.70 0.89
C SER A 52 13.19 -11.93 1.05
N VAL A 53 13.18 -10.82 1.80
CA VAL A 53 14.35 -9.95 2.04
C VAL A 53 14.86 -10.03 3.49
N GLY A 54 14.16 -10.75 4.37
CA GLY A 54 14.59 -11.02 5.74
C GLY A 54 14.69 -9.77 6.64
N ILE A 55 14.09 -8.65 6.24
CA ILE A 55 14.14 -7.38 6.97
C ILE A 55 12.79 -6.65 6.87
N PHE A 56 12.40 -5.96 7.94
CA PHE A 56 11.11 -5.25 8.00
C PHE A 56 11.21 -3.82 7.47
N LYS A 57 10.07 -3.26 7.08
CA LYS A 57 9.90 -1.81 6.91
C LYS A 57 10.41 -1.06 8.17
N PRO A 58 10.99 0.15 8.04
CA PRO A 58 11.09 0.98 6.83
C PRO A 58 12.41 0.80 6.05
N ALA A 59 13.06 -0.37 6.09
CA ALA A 59 14.25 -0.61 5.28
C ALA A 59 13.95 -0.46 3.77
N HIS A 60 14.78 0.30 3.04
CA HIS A 60 14.54 0.62 1.62
C HIS A 60 14.35 -0.63 0.75
N VAL A 61 15.13 -1.69 1.01
CA VAL A 61 15.03 -2.98 0.31
C VAL A 61 13.64 -3.61 0.35
N VAL A 62 12.79 -3.24 1.31
CA VAL A 62 11.40 -3.67 1.34
C VAL A 62 10.56 -2.93 0.29
N TYR A 63 10.78 -1.63 0.11
CA TYR A 63 10.09 -0.84 -0.91
C TYR A 63 10.60 -1.19 -2.33
N ASP A 64 11.88 -1.56 -2.47
CA ASP A 64 12.47 -2.07 -3.73
C ASP A 64 11.68 -3.25 -4.33
N LEU A 65 11.03 -4.06 -3.49
CA LEU A 65 10.22 -5.22 -3.93
C LEU A 65 9.10 -4.81 -4.90
N VAL A 66 8.56 -3.60 -4.77
CA VAL A 66 7.50 -3.10 -5.66
C VAL A 66 8.06 -2.89 -7.07
N GLY A 67 9.17 -2.15 -7.18
CA GLY A 67 9.82 -1.90 -8.47
C GLY A 67 10.34 -3.19 -9.11
N GLN A 68 10.90 -4.11 -8.32
CA GLN A 68 11.34 -5.42 -8.81
C GLN A 68 10.19 -6.27 -9.37
N ARG A 69 8.99 -6.17 -8.79
CA ARG A 69 7.84 -6.96 -9.23
C ARG A 69 7.13 -6.37 -10.45
N PHE A 70 7.03 -5.05 -10.51
CA PHE A 70 6.21 -4.35 -11.50
C PHE A 70 7.01 -3.64 -12.58
N ASP A 71 8.34 -3.64 -12.49
CA ASP A 71 9.25 -2.95 -13.43
C ASP A 71 8.87 -1.47 -13.60
N CYS A 72 8.63 -0.79 -12.48
CA CYS A 72 8.21 0.61 -12.44
C CYS A 72 9.19 1.47 -11.64
N ALA A 73 9.21 2.75 -11.96
CA ALA A 73 9.90 3.77 -11.17
C ALA A 73 9.16 4.02 -9.84
N ASP A 74 9.86 4.66 -8.89
CA ASP A 74 9.31 5.02 -7.59
C ASP A 74 8.19 6.09 -7.71
N ASP A 75 8.34 7.04 -8.61
CA ASP A 75 7.33 8.07 -8.87
C ASP A 75 6.06 7.56 -9.57
N GLU A 76 6.07 6.31 -10.09
CA GLU A 76 4.91 5.62 -10.67
C GLU A 76 4.07 4.86 -9.62
N VAL A 77 4.47 4.87 -8.34
CA VAL A 77 3.82 4.10 -7.28
C VAL A 77 2.99 5.00 -6.36
N LEU A 78 1.69 4.69 -6.23
CA LEU A 78 0.83 5.19 -5.16
C LEU A 78 0.85 4.23 -3.97
N PHE A 79 1.62 4.56 -2.94
CA PHE A 79 1.72 3.75 -1.72
C PHE A 79 0.69 4.19 -0.66
N VAL A 80 -0.21 3.27 -0.29
CA VAL A 80 -1.29 3.52 0.67
C VAL A 80 -1.03 2.75 1.95
N SER A 81 -1.03 3.42 3.10
CA SER A 81 -0.86 2.77 4.41
C SER A 81 -1.79 3.38 5.46
N SER A 82 -2.22 2.57 6.44
CA SER A 82 -2.91 3.05 7.64
C SER A 82 -1.94 3.52 8.73
N ASN A 83 -0.65 3.17 8.61
CA ASN A 83 0.37 3.52 9.58
C ASN A 83 1.08 4.81 9.14
N GLY A 84 0.99 5.86 9.97
CA GLY A 84 1.60 7.16 9.67
C GLY A 84 3.11 7.05 9.39
N TRP A 85 3.83 6.27 10.19
CA TRP A 85 5.26 6.05 10.01
C TRP A 85 5.63 5.36 8.69
N ASP A 86 4.80 4.42 8.21
CA ASP A 86 5.06 3.67 6.98
C ASP A 86 4.78 4.55 5.76
N ALA A 87 3.66 5.29 5.78
CA ALA A 87 3.37 6.29 4.75
C ALA A 87 4.43 7.40 4.70
N GLY A 88 4.93 7.86 5.85
CA GLY A 88 6.03 8.84 5.90
C GLY A 88 7.34 8.27 5.39
N SER A 89 7.66 7.01 5.70
CA SER A 89 8.88 6.35 5.25
C SER A 89 8.86 6.05 3.74
N ALA A 90 7.73 5.58 3.21
CA ALA A 90 7.51 5.40 1.78
C ALA A 90 7.62 6.73 1.00
N ALA A 91 7.15 7.83 1.59
CA ALA A 91 7.33 9.16 1.01
C ALA A 91 8.82 9.57 0.97
N GLY A 92 9.58 9.24 2.01
CA GLY A 92 11.03 9.47 2.07
C GLY A 92 11.82 8.57 1.11
N TYR A 93 11.27 7.40 0.76
CA TYR A 93 11.84 6.49 -0.22
C TYR A 93 11.71 7.04 -1.65
N GLY A 94 10.56 7.64 -1.99
CA GLY A 94 10.30 8.22 -3.32
C GLY A 94 8.88 8.02 -3.84
N PHE A 95 8.06 7.21 -3.16
CA PHE A 95 6.69 6.95 -3.59
C PHE A 95 5.76 8.15 -3.41
N THR A 96 4.76 8.26 -4.28
CA THR A 96 3.57 9.06 -3.97
C THR A 96 2.79 8.35 -2.87
N THR A 97 2.42 9.05 -1.79
CA THR A 97 1.87 8.38 -0.59
C THR A 97 0.51 8.90 -0.13
N VAL A 98 -0.30 7.97 0.36
CA VAL A 98 -1.55 8.24 1.07
C VAL A 98 -1.52 7.57 2.44
N TRP A 99 -1.70 8.36 3.48
CA TRP A 99 -1.97 7.86 4.82
C TRP A 99 -3.48 7.82 5.09
N VAL A 100 -4.03 6.62 5.29
CA VAL A 100 -5.43 6.41 5.66
C VAL A 100 -5.55 6.44 7.19
N ASN A 101 -5.84 7.62 7.72
CA ASN A 101 -5.94 7.91 9.14
C ASN A 101 -7.41 7.96 9.61
N ARG A 102 -8.01 6.79 9.80
CA ARG A 102 -9.40 6.65 10.32
C ARG A 102 -9.56 7.22 11.74
N ALA A 103 -8.50 7.18 12.54
CA ALA A 103 -8.52 7.55 13.95
C ALA A 103 -8.12 9.02 14.23
N ALA A 104 -7.86 9.81 13.18
CA ALA A 104 -7.36 11.18 13.29
C ALA A 104 -6.13 11.33 14.20
N GLU A 105 -5.23 10.35 14.12
CA GLU A 105 -3.97 10.35 14.86
C GLU A 105 -3.06 11.52 14.45
N PRO A 106 -2.20 12.01 15.35
CA PRO A 106 -1.22 13.03 15.01
C PRO A 106 -0.18 12.50 14.01
N VAL A 107 0.30 13.37 13.11
CA VAL A 107 1.37 13.02 12.17
C VAL A 107 2.69 12.82 12.93
N ASP A 108 3.35 11.69 12.68
CA ASP A 108 4.66 11.37 13.24
C ASP A 108 5.74 12.41 12.89
N ARG A 109 6.72 12.58 13.79
CA ARG A 109 7.88 13.47 13.57
C ARG A 109 9.01 12.72 12.85
N LEU A 110 8.80 12.42 11.58
CA LEU A 110 9.78 11.76 10.72
C LEU A 110 10.43 12.75 9.73
N PRO A 111 11.58 12.40 9.12
CA PRO A 111 12.24 13.25 8.12
C PRO A 111 11.35 13.57 6.90
N ALA A 112 10.51 12.63 6.50
CA ALA A 112 9.50 12.78 5.45
C ALA A 112 8.09 12.63 6.01
N ARG A 113 7.09 13.11 5.25
CA ARG A 113 5.67 13.09 5.63
C ARG A 113 4.83 12.48 4.50
N PRO A 114 3.70 11.82 4.83
CA PRO A 114 2.76 11.38 3.81
C PRO A 114 2.30 12.54 2.91
N GLY A 115 2.15 12.29 1.61
CA GLY A 115 1.73 13.30 0.64
C GLY A 115 0.26 13.69 0.82
N THR A 116 -0.63 12.70 0.98
CA THR A 116 -2.06 12.90 1.22
C THR A 116 -2.50 12.16 2.48
N ILE A 117 -3.45 12.73 3.23
CA ILE A 117 -4.08 12.07 4.39
C ILE A 117 -5.58 11.96 4.11
N LEU A 118 -6.14 10.75 4.24
CA LEU A 118 -7.56 10.46 4.06
C LEU A 118 -8.12 9.77 5.31
N SER A 119 -9.45 9.83 5.50
CA SER A 119 -10.14 9.08 6.55
C SER A 119 -10.58 7.69 6.12
N ASP A 120 -10.56 7.37 4.83
CA ASP A 120 -10.97 6.09 4.26
C ASP A 120 -10.29 5.84 2.89
N LEU A 121 -10.66 4.75 2.23
CA LEU A 121 -10.09 4.34 0.94
C LEU A 121 -10.92 4.77 -0.29
N THR A 122 -12.06 5.42 -0.10
CA THR A 122 -13.02 5.73 -1.17
C THR A 122 -12.40 6.56 -2.29
N ARG A 123 -11.48 7.47 -1.93
CA ARG A 123 -10.87 8.43 -2.87
C ARG A 123 -9.57 7.94 -3.50
N ILE A 124 -9.10 6.73 -3.19
CA ILE A 124 -7.86 6.20 -3.76
C ILE A 124 -7.90 6.14 -5.30
N PRO A 125 -8.99 5.71 -5.97
CA PRO A 125 -9.03 5.67 -7.43
C PRO A 125 -8.88 7.07 -8.08
N GLU A 126 -9.41 8.12 -7.45
CA GLU A 126 -9.24 9.51 -7.92
C GLU A 126 -7.79 9.97 -7.87
N LEU A 127 -7.04 9.52 -6.85
CA LEU A 127 -5.65 9.89 -6.63
C LEU A 127 -4.70 9.09 -7.53
N ALA A 128 -5.03 7.84 -7.82
CA ALA A 128 -4.24 6.96 -8.67
C ALA A 128 -4.34 7.30 -10.17
N ALA A 129 -5.39 8.03 -10.58
CA ALA A 129 -5.60 8.46 -11.96
C ALA A 129 -4.85 9.75 -12.35
N ARG A 130 -3.96 10.26 -11.48
CA ARG A 130 -3.29 11.55 -11.63
C ARG A 130 -1.88 11.44 -12.19
#